data_AF-A0A0N4YXT4-F1
#
_entry.id   AF-A0A0N4YXT4-F1
#
_cell.length_a   1.000
_cell.length_b   1.000
_cell.length_c   1.000
_cell.angle_alpha   90.00
_cell.angle_beta   90.00
_cell.angle_gamma   90.00
#
_symmetry.space_group_name_H-M   'P 1'
#
loop_
_entity.id
_entity.type
_entity.pdbx_description
1 polymer ?
#
loop_
_entity_poly.entity_id
_entity_poly.type
_entity_poly.pdbx_seq_one_letter_code
_entity_poly.pdbx_strand_id
1 'polypeptide(L)'
;MSIPARSVRCVHAGCFDLEPFIMQQNENSLYECHICRTIFQLNEIEIDYFVGKVLRETTGNQATEMLLEANGDYRPIESELNSRKRPNDENANQCVASSSVATAKCRLMSDRCSAFFP
;
A
#
# COMPACT_ATOMS: atom_id res chain seq x y z
N MET A 1 -1.65 6.87 -9.87
CA MET A 1 -0.19 6.81 -9.62
C MET A 1 0.45 6.19 -10.84
N SER A 2 1.33 6.91 -11.54
CA SER A 2 2.04 6.42 -12.73
C SER A 2 3.47 5.99 -12.43
N ILE A 3 4.20 6.76 -11.61
CA ILE A 3 5.60 6.50 -11.26
C ILE A 3 5.71 6.39 -9.74
N PRO A 4 5.55 5.18 -9.15
CA PRO A 4 5.68 5.01 -7.71
C PRO A 4 7.12 5.25 -7.28
N ALA A 5 7.32 6.19 -6.36
CA ALA A 5 8.62 6.52 -5.80
C ALA A 5 8.53 6.74 -4.29
N ARG A 6 9.68 6.60 -3.64
CA ARG A 6 9.90 6.83 -2.20
C ARG A 6 11.35 7.21 -1.98
N SER A 7 11.65 7.85 -0.85
CA SER A 7 13.05 8.02 -0.47
C SER A 7 13.62 6.73 0.13
N VAL A 8 14.92 6.50 -0.04
CA VAL A 8 15.67 5.49 0.72
C VAL A 8 15.59 5.72 2.23
N ARG A 9 15.30 6.95 2.66
CA ARG A 9 15.14 7.32 4.06
C ARG A 9 13.74 7.06 4.61
N CYS A 10 12.77 6.71 3.77
CA CYS A 10 11.39 6.45 4.19
C CYS A 10 11.28 5.19 5.07
N VAL A 11 10.60 5.31 6.20
CA VAL A 11 10.31 4.22 7.14
C VAL A 11 8.91 3.59 6.96
N HIS A 12 8.30 3.79 5.80
CA HIS A 12 7.01 3.19 5.41
C HIS A 12 7.17 2.42 4.10
N ALA A 13 6.23 1.52 3.80
CA ALA A 13 6.18 0.80 2.53
C ALA A 13 5.49 1.61 1.41
N GLY A 14 4.65 2.60 1.76
CA GLY A 14 3.89 3.37 0.77
C GLY A 14 4.77 4.17 -0.19
N CYS A 15 4.27 4.41 -1.40
CA CYS A 15 4.91 5.25 -2.42
C CYS A 15 4.05 6.48 -2.71
N PHE A 16 4.69 7.54 -3.18
CA PHE A 16 4.04 8.68 -3.82
C PHE A 16 4.24 8.63 -5.33
N ASP A 17 3.42 9.36 -6.07
CA ASP A 17 3.62 9.52 -7.51
C ASP A 17 4.69 10.59 -7.78
N LEU A 18 5.77 10.20 -8.45
CA LEU A 18 7.00 10.99 -8.55
C LEU A 18 6.78 12.35 -9.20
N GLU A 19 6.15 12.37 -10.37
CA GLU A 19 5.98 13.60 -11.16
C GLU A 19 5.20 14.69 -10.40
N PRO A 20 3.98 14.45 -9.90
CA PRO A 20 3.26 15.47 -9.15
C PRO A 20 3.94 15.82 -7.83
N PHE A 21 4.65 14.87 -7.19
CA PHE A 21 5.42 15.15 -5.97
C PHE A 21 6.54 16.17 -6.23
N ILE A 22 7.33 15.97 -7.29
CA ILE A 22 8.41 16.89 -7.67
C ILE A 22 7.86 18.26 -8.05
N MET A 23 6.76 18.30 -8.83
CA MET A 23 6.11 19.57 -9.19
C MET A 23 5.65 20.35 -7.97
N GLN A 24 5.06 19.67 -6.97
CA GLN A 24 4.57 20.30 -5.74
C GLN A 24 5.68 20.82 -4.82
N GLN A 25 6.91 20.33 -4.97
CA GLN A 25 8.04 20.66 -4.09
C GLN A 25 9.19 21.35 -4.84
N ASN A 26 8.95 21.83 -6.07
CA ASN A 26 9.99 22.31 -6.99
C ASN A 26 10.80 23.52 -6.49
N GLU A 27 10.22 24.35 -5.62
CA GLU A 27 10.87 25.53 -5.03
C GLU A 27 11.74 25.20 -3.81
N ASN A 28 11.65 23.96 -3.29
CA ASN A 28 12.38 23.55 -2.10
C ASN A 28 13.74 22.93 -2.45
N SER A 29 14.76 23.25 -1.65
CA SER A 29 16.08 22.60 -1.75
C SER A 29 16.13 21.21 -1.11
N LEU A 30 15.17 20.91 -0.25
CA LEU A 30 14.96 19.62 0.41
C LEU A 30 13.51 19.18 0.22
N TYR A 31 13.29 17.88 0.17
CA TYR A 31 11.98 17.29 -0.02
C TYR A 31 11.48 16.69 1.30
N GLU A 32 10.19 16.84 1.60
CA GLU A 32 9.55 16.22 2.77
C GLU A 32 8.54 15.15 2.31
N CYS A 33 8.67 13.94 2.83
CA CYS A 33 7.71 12.87 2.54
C CYS A 33 6.35 13.23 3.17
N HIS A 34 5.28 13.34 2.39
CA HIS A 34 3.94 13.59 2.96
C HIS A 34 3.37 12.38 3.73
N ILE A 35 3.97 11.19 3.61
CA ILE A 35 3.54 9.98 4.33
C ILE A 35 4.16 9.93 5.73
N CYS A 36 5.48 10.11 5.85
CA CYS A 36 6.21 9.97 7.13
C CYS A 36 6.96 11.21 7.61
N ARG A 37 6.85 12.34 6.89
CA ARG A 37 7.52 13.62 7.16
C ARG A 37 9.05 13.55 7.22
N THR A 38 9.65 12.49 6.68
CA THR A 38 11.11 12.39 6.55
C THR A 38 11.59 13.41 5.52
N ILE A 39 12.65 14.14 5.85
CA ILE A 39 13.30 15.13 4.98
C ILE A 39 14.48 14.45 4.26
N PHE A 40 14.59 14.66 2.95
CA PHE A 40 15.59 14.03 2.07
C PHE A 40 15.95 14.92 0.87
N GLN A 41 17.00 14.53 0.15
CA GLN A 41 17.48 15.18 -1.08
C GLN A 41 16.93 14.48 -2.33
N LEU A 42 17.00 15.17 -3.49
CA LEU A 42 16.51 14.63 -4.77
C LEU A 42 17.15 13.29 -5.14
N ASN A 43 18.46 13.14 -4.90
CA ASN A 43 19.23 11.92 -5.19
C ASN A 43 18.92 10.75 -4.24
N GLU A 44 18.17 10.99 -3.17
CA GLU A 44 17.73 9.96 -2.22
C GLU A 44 16.35 9.40 -2.61
N ILE A 45 15.77 9.81 -3.74
CA ILE A 45 14.51 9.31 -4.28
C ILE A 45 14.78 8.12 -5.20
N GLU A 46 14.08 7.02 -4.97
CA GLU A 46 14.13 5.82 -5.79
C GLU A 46 12.72 5.45 -6.30
N ILE A 47 12.68 4.86 -7.49
CA ILE A 47 11.46 4.30 -8.09
C ILE A 47 11.24 2.90 -7.51
N ASP A 48 10.04 2.65 -6.98
CA ASP A 48 9.69 1.34 -6.46
C ASP A 48 9.25 0.40 -7.59
N TYR A 49 10.15 -0.51 -7.97
CA TYR A 49 9.88 -1.46 -9.04
C TYR A 49 8.73 -2.41 -8.72
N PHE A 50 8.62 -2.85 -7.45
CA PHE A 50 7.62 -3.82 -7.04
C PHE A 50 6.22 -3.20 -7.13
N VAL A 51 6.01 -2.04 -6.52
CA VAL A 51 4.74 -1.30 -6.60
C VAL A 51 4.43 -0.98 -8.06
N GLY A 52 5.42 -0.59 -8.86
CA GLY A 52 5.24 -0.35 -10.29
C GLY A 52 4.79 -1.59 -11.06
N LYS A 53 5.33 -2.77 -10.73
CA LYS A 53 4.91 -4.05 -11.31
C LYS A 53 3.46 -4.36 -10.95
N VAL A 54 3.11 -4.29 -9.66
CA VAL A 54 1.76 -4.54 -9.16
C VAL A 54 0.75 -3.65 -9.89
N LEU A 55 1.00 -2.33 -9.95
CA LEU A 55 0.10 -1.39 -10.62
C LEU A 55 -0.17 -1.74 -12.09
N ARG A 56 0.88 -2.11 -12.85
CA ARG A 56 0.75 -2.50 -14.27
C ARG A 56 -0.09 -3.76 -14.44
N GLU A 57 0.12 -4.74 -13.58
CA GLU A 57 -0.61 -6.02 -13.65
C GLU A 57 -2.07 -5.89 -13.18
N THR A 58 -2.39 -4.91 -12.35
CA THR A 58 -3.74 -4.74 -11.79
C THR A 58 -4.54 -3.57 -12.35
N THR A 59 -4.00 -2.84 -13.33
CA THR A 59 -4.68 -1.68 -13.94
C THR A 59 -6.10 -2.00 -14.44
N GLY A 60 -6.37 -3.25 -14.86
CA GLY A 60 -7.69 -3.68 -15.33
C GLY A 60 -8.73 -3.97 -14.24
N ASN A 61 -8.32 -4.21 -12.99
CA ASN A 61 -9.20 -4.76 -11.94
C ASN A 61 -9.94 -3.70 -11.12
N GLN A 62 -9.67 -2.40 -11.34
CA GLN A 62 -10.24 -1.28 -10.55
C GLN A 62 -10.07 -1.45 -9.03
N ALA A 63 -9.09 -2.24 -8.60
CA ALA A 63 -8.83 -2.52 -7.21
C ALA A 63 -8.11 -1.31 -6.57
N THR A 64 -8.67 -0.79 -5.49
CA THR A 64 -8.07 0.32 -4.72
C THR A 64 -7.07 -0.19 -3.68
N GLU A 65 -7.25 -1.43 -3.21
CA GLU A 65 -6.44 -2.05 -2.17
C GLU A 65 -6.00 -3.45 -2.59
N MET A 66 -4.79 -3.82 -2.17
CA MET A 66 -4.15 -5.10 -2.47
C MET A 66 -3.63 -5.69 -1.17
N LEU A 67 -3.85 -6.99 -0.97
CA LEU A 67 -3.21 -7.75 0.10
C LEU A 67 -1.85 -8.25 -0.39
N LEU A 68 -0.79 -7.94 0.34
CA LEU A 68 0.56 -8.48 0.13
C LEU A 68 0.83 -9.58 1.16
N GLU A 69 1.12 -10.77 0.69
CA GLU A 69 1.44 -11.94 1.51
C GLU A 69 2.95 -12.03 1.80
N ALA A 70 3.33 -12.76 2.84
CA ALA A 70 4.74 -12.84 3.29
C ALA A 70 5.68 -13.56 2.29
N ASN A 71 5.11 -14.36 1.39
CA ASN A 71 5.81 -14.97 0.26
C ASN A 71 6.06 -13.99 -0.90
N GLY A 72 5.53 -12.77 -0.83
CA GLY A 72 5.61 -11.76 -1.88
C GLY A 72 4.49 -11.84 -2.91
N ASP A 73 3.55 -12.78 -2.78
CA ASP A 73 2.35 -12.83 -3.62
C ASP A 73 1.37 -11.72 -3.23
N TYR A 74 0.59 -11.26 -4.20
CA TYR A 74 -0.39 -10.20 -3.98
C TYR A 74 -1.71 -10.49 -4.67
N ARG A 75 -2.81 -10.06 -4.05
CA ARG A 75 -4.16 -10.19 -4.59
C ARG A 75 -5.02 -8.96 -4.28
N PRO A 76 -5.97 -8.61 -5.15
CA PRO A 76 -6.90 -7.51 -4.87
C PRO A 76 -7.78 -7.83 -3.66
N ILE A 77 -8.10 -6.78 -2.89
CA ILE A 77 -9.12 -6.84 -1.84
C ILE A 77 -10.44 -6.44 -2.49
N GLU A 78 -11.41 -7.35 -2.48
CA GLU A 78 -12.76 -7.06 -2.93
C GLU A 78 -13.44 -6.12 -1.92
N SER A 79 -13.94 -4.98 -2.39
CA SER A 79 -14.71 -4.08 -1.53
C SER A 79 -16.09 -4.66 -1.28
N GLU A 80 -16.52 -4.72 0.00
CA GLU A 80 -17.82 -5.26 0.40
C GLU A 80 -19.03 -4.58 -0.28
N LEU A 81 -18.82 -3.45 -0.94
CA LEU A 81 -19.83 -2.71 -1.69
C LEU A 81 -20.34 -3.46 -2.93
N ASN A 82 -19.58 -4.41 -3.46
CA ASN A 82 -20.01 -5.25 -4.60
C ASN A 82 -20.83 -6.49 -4.20
N SER A 83 -20.99 -6.78 -2.91
CA SER A 83 -21.67 -7.99 -2.42
C SER A 83 -23.19 -7.84 -2.24
N ARG A 84 -23.80 -6.68 -2.55
CA ARG A 84 -25.26 -6.51 -2.50
C ARG A 84 -25.96 -6.99 -3.78
N LYS A 85 -25.70 -8.21 -4.24
CA LYS A 85 -26.76 -8.96 -4.93
C LYS A 85 -27.67 -9.50 -3.84
N ARG A 86 -28.85 -8.90 -3.67
CA ARG A 86 -29.90 -9.41 -2.79
C ARG A 86 -30.15 -10.88 -3.14
N PRO A 87 -29.86 -11.86 -2.26
CA PRO A 87 -30.39 -13.20 -2.42
C PRO A 87 -31.87 -13.13 -2.05
N ASN A 88 -32.72 -13.66 -2.93
CA ASN A 88 -34.11 -13.94 -2.62
C ASN A 88 -34.13 -14.96 -1.47
N ASP A 89 -34.68 -14.57 -0.32
CA ASP A 89 -34.82 -15.41 0.87
C ASP A 89 -35.87 -16.49 0.62
N GLU A 90 -35.50 -17.75 0.77
CA GLU A 90 -36.16 -18.74 1.63
C GLU A 90 -35.47 -20.10 1.43
N ASN A 91 -34.67 -20.54 2.41
CA ASN A 91 -34.68 -21.90 2.98
C ASN A 91 -33.31 -22.33 3.59
N ALA A 92 -33.32 -22.43 4.93
CA ALA A 92 -32.63 -23.38 5.81
C ALA A 92 -31.09 -23.41 6.01
N ASN A 93 -30.77 -23.43 7.32
CA ASN A 93 -29.66 -24.09 8.04
C ASN A 93 -28.29 -23.39 8.18
N GLN A 94 -28.09 -22.79 9.38
CA GLN A 94 -27.04 -23.06 10.38
C GLN A 94 -25.65 -23.50 9.83
N CYS A 95 -24.50 -22.87 10.13
CA CYS A 95 -23.83 -22.82 11.44
C CYS A 95 -22.46 -22.10 11.34
N VAL A 96 -22.19 -21.24 12.33
CA VAL A 96 -20.91 -20.85 12.98
C VAL A 96 -19.54 -21.06 12.30
N ALA A 97 -18.74 -20.00 12.25
CA ALA A 97 -17.43 -19.96 12.91
C ALA A 97 -16.94 -18.49 13.01
N SER A 98 -16.90 -17.99 14.23
CA SER A 98 -16.18 -16.78 14.59
C SER A 98 -14.70 -16.96 14.24
N SER A 99 -14.11 -16.01 13.53
CA SER A 99 -12.67 -15.77 13.63
C SER A 99 -12.45 -14.28 13.45
N SER A 100 -12.04 -13.68 14.57
CA SER A 100 -11.73 -12.27 14.76
C SER A 100 -10.77 -11.80 13.66
N VAL A 101 -11.27 -11.10 12.65
CA VAL A 101 -10.38 -10.43 11.68
C VAL A 101 -9.92 -9.15 12.34
N ALA A 102 -8.75 -9.24 13.00
CA ALA A 102 -8.03 -8.11 13.51
C ALA A 102 -7.90 -7.07 12.39
N THR A 103 -8.56 -5.93 12.57
CA THR A 103 -8.34 -4.75 11.77
C THR A 103 -6.86 -4.38 11.89
N ALA A 104 -6.04 -4.74 10.92
CA ALA A 104 -4.64 -4.36 10.89
C ALA A 104 -4.54 -2.88 10.48
N LYS A 105 -4.93 -1.99 11.39
CA LYS A 105 -4.45 -0.61 11.37
C LYS A 105 -2.97 -0.69 11.73
N CYS A 106 -2.10 -0.59 10.73
CA CYS A 106 -0.66 -0.50 10.93
C CYS A 106 -0.32 0.76 11.77
N ARG A 107 -0.32 0.61 13.09
CA ARG A 107 0.48 1.42 13.99
C ARG A 107 1.85 0.76 14.07
N LEU A 108 2.80 1.26 13.28
CA LEU A 108 4.22 1.00 13.48
C LEU A 108 4.62 1.60 14.83
N MET A 109 4.65 0.76 15.87
CA MET A 109 5.45 1.05 17.06
C MET A 109 6.90 0.72 16.70
N SER A 110 7.76 1.71 16.91
CA SER A 110 9.19 1.56 17.18
C SER A 110 9.48 0.22 17.82
N ASP A 111 10.28 -0.62 17.17
CA ASP A 111 11.51 -1.12 17.77
C ASP A 111 12.42 -1.77 16.72
N ARG A 112 13.64 -1.23 16.70
CA ARG A 112 14.90 -1.76 16.16
C ARG A 112 14.85 -3.21 15.63
N CYS A 113 14.85 -3.34 14.30
CA CYS A 113 15.46 -4.49 13.64
C CYS A 113 16.68 -4.02 12.86
N SER A 114 17.83 -4.00 13.55
CA SER A 114 19.14 -4.09 12.95
C SER A 114 19.42 -5.54 12.55
N ALA A 115 20.11 -5.72 11.43
CA ALA A 115 20.57 -6.95 10.81
C ALA A 115 19.53 -7.64 9.91
N PHE A 116 19.75 -7.61 8.60
CA PHE A 116 20.33 -8.74 7.89
C PHE A 116 20.31 -8.46 6.38
N PHE A 117 21.40 -7.97 5.79
CA PHE A 117 21.74 -8.29 4.39
C PHE A 117 23.27 -8.28 4.24
N PRO A 118 23.85 -9.30 3.58
CA PRO A 118 25.28 -9.36 3.26
C PRO A 118 25.68 -8.33 2.20
#